data_AF-A0A367R2T7-F1
#
_entry.id   AF-A0A367R2T7-F1
#
_cell.length_a   1.000
_cell.length_b   1.000
_cell.length_c   1.000
_cell.angle_alpha   90.00
_cell.angle_beta   90.00
_cell.angle_gamma   90.00
#
_symmetry.space_group_name_H-M   'P 1'
#
loop_
_entity.id
_entity.type
_entity.pdbx_description
1 polymer ?
#
loop_
_entity_poly.entity_id
_entity_poly.type
_entity_poly.pdbx_seq_one_letter_code
_entity_poly.pdbx_strand_id
1 'polypeptide(L)'
;MSNSVENYLTVEGSNQSVKAFFEQANTNQSLFDFHAFVPMPPDVFQGDLGTEEQQMYPGEQNWYEWSISNWGTSTNGFTVVHQPPFVQFRTVWSVPLPVLLAASEQFPDLKFTNEWIEETFLRREGSFYRMVRFG
;
A
#
# COMPACT_ATOMS: atom_id res chain seq x y z
N MET A 1 5.86 20.04 0.70
CA MET A 1 5.09 19.43 -0.42
C MET A 1 5.22 17.93 -0.24
N SER A 2 4.12 17.22 -0.01
CA SER A 2 4.17 15.76 0.10
C SER A 2 4.23 15.19 -1.31
N ASN A 3 5.27 14.42 -1.63
CA ASN A 3 5.28 13.65 -2.88
C ASN A 3 4.35 12.45 -2.67
N SER A 4 3.12 12.58 -3.15
CA SER A 4 2.15 11.49 -3.13
C SER A 4 2.16 10.71 -4.44
N VAL A 5 1.88 9.41 -4.35
CA VAL A 5 1.69 8.50 -5.48
C VAL A 5 0.23 8.10 -5.50
N GLU A 6 -0.43 8.32 -6.63
CA GLU A 6 -1.81 7.91 -6.84
C GLU A 6 -1.82 6.55 -7.54
N ASN A 7 -2.46 5.57 -6.91
CA ASN A 7 -2.49 4.18 -7.34
C ASN A 7 -3.90 3.79 -7.78
N TYR A 8 -3.96 3.01 -8.85
CA TYR A 8 -5.16 2.43 -9.42
C TYR A 8 -4.95 0.92 -9.52
N LEU A 9 -5.46 0.19 -8.54
CA LEU A 9 -5.36 -1.25 -8.49
C LEU A 9 -6.62 -1.87 -9.10
N THR A 10 -6.42 -2.71 -10.10
CA THR A 10 -7.44 -3.57 -10.72
C THR A 10 -7.18 -5.02 -10.31
N VAL A 11 -8.22 -5.70 -9.85
CA VAL A 11 -8.16 -7.10 -9.42
C VAL A 11 -9.15 -7.94 -10.22
N GLU A 12 -8.64 -8.87 -11.01
CA GLU A 12 -9.43 -9.71 -11.92
C GLU A 12 -9.40 -11.18 -11.50
N GLY A 13 -10.53 -11.87 -11.63
CA GLY A 13 -10.66 -13.29 -11.27
C GLY A 13 -12.12 -13.70 -11.12
N SER A 14 -12.38 -14.76 -10.34
CA SER A 14 -13.76 -15.13 -10.03
C SER A 14 -14.42 -14.07 -9.14
N ASN A 15 -15.73 -13.82 -9.32
CA ASN A 15 -16.46 -12.87 -8.47
C ASN A 15 -16.36 -13.22 -6.98
N GLN A 16 -16.26 -14.51 -6.64
CA GLN A 16 -16.10 -14.97 -5.27
C GLN A 16 -14.71 -14.61 -4.71
N SER A 17 -13.65 -14.85 -5.48
CA SER A 17 -12.27 -14.57 -5.08
C SER A 17 -12.03 -13.06 -4.96
N VAL A 18 -12.51 -12.26 -5.92
CA VAL A 18 -12.41 -10.79 -5.88
C VAL A 18 -13.16 -10.23 -4.68
N LYS A 19 -14.35 -10.76 -4.38
CA LYS A 19 -15.11 -10.37 -3.19
C LYS A 19 -14.35 -10.70 -1.90
N ALA A 20 -13.80 -11.92 -1.78
CA ALA A 20 -13.03 -12.34 -0.61
C ALA A 20 -11.78 -11.46 -0.38
N PHE A 21 -11.09 -11.10 -1.46
CA PHE A 21 -9.96 -10.17 -1.41
C PHE A 21 -10.35 -8.81 -0.82
N PHE A 22 -11.40 -8.19 -1.33
CA PHE A 22 -11.84 -6.88 -0.84
C PHE A 22 -12.48 -6.93 0.54
N GLU A 23 -13.06 -8.07 0.96
CA GLU A 23 -13.50 -8.29 2.33
C GLU A 23 -12.33 -8.38 3.30
N GLN A 24 -11.23 -9.04 2.92
CA GLN A 24 -9.99 -9.08 3.73
C GLN A 24 -9.34 -7.70 3.81
N ALA A 25 -9.26 -6.97 2.70
CA ALA A 25 -8.61 -5.66 2.65
C ALA A 25 -9.35 -4.57 3.43
N ASN A 26 -10.66 -4.73 3.64
CA ASN A 26 -11.50 -3.72 4.27
C ASN A 26 -11.56 -3.95 5.80
N THR A 27 -10.89 -3.09 6.55
CA THR A 27 -10.84 -3.14 8.02
C THR A 27 -11.46 -1.88 8.62
N ASN A 28 -11.51 -1.81 9.94
CA ASN A 28 -11.94 -0.60 10.64
C ASN A 28 -11.00 0.59 10.43
N GLN A 29 -9.79 0.38 9.88
CA GLN A 29 -8.81 1.44 9.65
C GLN A 29 -8.90 2.03 8.23
N SER A 30 -9.20 1.20 7.23
CA SER A 30 -9.19 1.59 5.82
C SER A 30 -10.03 0.63 4.98
N LEU A 31 -10.57 1.13 3.86
CA LEU A 31 -11.20 0.29 2.83
C LEU A 31 -10.20 -0.59 2.07
N PHE A 32 -8.91 -0.25 2.16
CA PHE A 32 -7.79 -1.04 1.65
C PHE A 32 -6.63 -0.90 2.63
N ASP A 33 -6.55 -1.83 3.56
CA ASP A 33 -5.63 -1.82 4.69
C ASP A 33 -4.41 -2.71 4.41
N PHE A 34 -3.22 -2.12 4.40
CA PHE A 34 -1.98 -2.86 4.18
C PHE A 34 -1.70 -3.90 5.28
N HIS A 35 -2.16 -3.66 6.52
CA HIS A 35 -2.04 -4.62 7.61
C HIS A 35 -2.78 -5.92 7.34
N ALA A 36 -3.82 -5.91 6.49
CA ALA A 36 -4.57 -7.11 6.14
C ALA A 36 -3.73 -8.11 5.32
N PHE A 37 -2.65 -7.65 4.69
CA PHE A 37 -1.76 -8.48 3.87
C PHE A 37 -0.36 -8.63 4.47
N VAL A 38 0.18 -7.54 5.03
CA VAL A 38 1.50 -7.51 5.66
C VAL A 38 1.34 -6.85 7.03
N PRO A 39 1.01 -7.61 8.08
CA PRO A 39 0.73 -7.05 9.40
C PRO A 39 2.01 -6.61 10.10
N MET A 40 2.00 -5.38 10.62
CA MET A 40 3.05 -4.92 11.53
C MET A 40 3.01 -5.70 12.85
N PRO A 41 4.14 -6.22 13.32
CA PRO A 41 4.22 -6.89 14.62
C PRO A 41 3.82 -5.97 15.79
N PRO A 42 3.19 -6.50 16.85
CA PRO A 42 2.70 -5.71 17.97
C PRO A 42 3.80 -5.14 18.88
N ASP A 43 5.03 -5.64 18.75
CA ASP A 43 6.23 -5.18 19.47
C ASP A 43 6.94 -4.00 18.78
N VAL A 44 6.52 -3.63 17.56
CA VAL A 44 7.02 -2.42 16.88
C VAL A 44 6.47 -1.18 17.59
N PHE A 45 7.36 -0.23 17.90
CA PHE A 45 7.01 1.02 18.55
C PHE A 45 6.12 1.88 17.63
N GLN A 46 4.96 2.32 18.14
CA GLN A 46 3.91 3.08 17.42
C GLN A 46 3.82 4.56 17.82
N GLY A 47 4.68 5.02 18.74
CA GLY A 47 4.61 6.39 19.24
C GLY A 47 5.21 7.43 18.28
N ASP A 48 5.16 8.69 18.72
CA ASP A 48 5.81 9.79 18.00
C ASP A 48 7.32 9.56 17.94
N LEU A 49 7.91 9.79 16.75
CA LEU A 49 9.33 9.58 16.53
C LEU A 49 10.09 10.90 16.61
N GLY A 50 10.66 11.17 17.78
CA GLY A 50 11.70 12.17 17.99
C GLY A 50 13.10 11.57 17.83
N THR A 51 14.12 12.40 18.06
CA THR A 51 15.52 11.97 17.99
C THR A 51 15.85 10.88 19.02
N GLU A 52 15.27 10.95 20.21
CA GLU A 52 15.51 9.97 21.28
C GLU A 52 14.84 8.63 20.95
N GLU A 53 13.60 8.63 20.47
CA GLU A 53 12.86 7.42 20.10
C GLU A 53 13.51 6.71 18.92
N GLN A 54 14.01 7.45 17.93
CA GLN A 54 14.76 6.85 16.81
C GLN A 54 16.04 6.14 17.27
N GLN A 55 16.70 6.63 18.33
CA GLN A 55 17.86 5.96 18.92
C GLN A 55 17.45 4.75 19.77
N MET A 56 16.31 4.83 20.47
CA MET A 56 15.79 3.75 21.32
C MET A 56 15.23 2.59 20.50
N TYR A 57 14.61 2.88 19.35
CA TYR A 57 13.96 1.92 18.46
C TYR A 57 14.58 1.96 17.05
N PRO A 58 15.87 1.60 16.89
CA PRO A 58 16.55 1.70 15.60
C PRO A 58 16.07 0.64 14.61
N GLY A 59 16.12 0.97 13.32
CA GLY A 59 15.68 0.09 12.24
C GLY A 59 14.20 -0.25 12.36
N GLU A 60 13.82 -1.47 12.02
CA GLU A 60 12.42 -1.93 11.97
C GLU A 60 11.74 -2.12 13.34
N GLN A 61 12.37 -1.64 14.43
CA GLN A 61 11.77 -1.61 15.77
C GLN A 61 10.76 -0.46 15.95
N ASN A 62 10.69 0.48 14.99
CA ASN A 62 9.68 1.52 14.95
C ASN A 62 8.81 1.43 13.69
N TRP A 63 7.59 1.95 13.79
CA TRP A 63 6.58 1.85 12.74
C TRP A 63 7.01 2.46 11.41
N TYR A 64 7.80 3.53 11.42
CA TYR A 64 8.18 4.28 10.22
C TYR A 64 9.17 3.51 9.37
N GLU A 65 10.29 3.07 9.97
CA GLU A 65 11.29 2.26 9.27
C GLU A 65 10.71 0.90 8.88
N TRP A 66 9.92 0.27 9.77
CA TRP A 66 9.24 -0.99 9.45
C TRP A 66 8.33 -0.85 8.23
N SER A 67 7.51 0.21 8.17
CA SER A 67 6.60 0.43 7.05
C SER A 67 7.35 0.65 5.74
N ILE A 68 8.45 1.40 5.77
CA ILE A 68 9.29 1.61 4.59
C ILE A 68 9.87 0.27 4.10
N SER A 69 10.44 -0.55 4.99
CA SER A 69 11.01 -1.84 4.60
C SER A 69 9.96 -2.85 4.11
N ASN A 70 8.80 -2.92 4.78
CA ASN A 70 7.84 -4.02 4.61
C ASN A 70 6.65 -3.67 3.73
N TRP A 71 6.30 -2.39 3.59
CA TRP A 71 5.27 -1.93 2.66
C TRP A 71 5.85 -1.14 1.49
N GLY A 72 7.09 -0.66 1.57
CA GLY A 72 7.68 0.26 0.59
C GLY A 72 7.28 1.72 0.80
N THR A 73 6.35 2.00 1.73
CA THR A 73 5.77 3.33 2.00
C THR A 73 5.78 3.59 3.49
N SER A 74 5.91 4.85 3.90
CA SER A 74 5.96 5.20 5.33
C SER A 74 4.64 5.05 6.06
N THR A 75 3.52 4.99 5.34
CA THR A 75 2.18 4.87 5.92
C THR A 75 1.33 3.89 5.10
N ASN A 76 0.17 3.56 5.67
CA ASN A 76 -0.94 2.94 4.95
C ASN A 76 -1.43 3.84 3.79
N GLY A 77 -2.27 3.28 2.92
CA GLY A 77 -2.96 4.03 1.87
C GLY A 77 -3.97 5.02 2.43
N PHE A 78 -4.09 6.19 1.80
CA PHE A 78 -5.07 7.22 2.16
C PHE A 78 -5.90 7.63 0.94
N THR A 79 -6.97 8.41 1.16
CA THR A 79 -7.94 8.80 0.11
C THR A 79 -8.46 7.60 -0.67
N VAL A 80 -8.77 6.51 0.04
CA VAL A 80 -9.16 5.24 -0.56
C VAL A 80 -10.58 5.32 -1.10
N VAL A 81 -10.74 4.98 -2.38
CA VAL A 81 -12.03 4.87 -3.07
C VAL A 81 -12.13 3.45 -3.62
N HIS A 82 -13.06 2.67 -3.08
CA HIS A 82 -13.28 1.29 -3.47
C HIS A 82 -14.54 1.16 -4.35
N GLN A 83 -14.34 0.68 -5.58
CA GLN A 83 -15.40 0.39 -6.57
C GLN A 83 -15.03 -0.92 -7.29
N PRO A 84 -15.37 -2.10 -6.76
CA PRO A 84 -14.95 -3.39 -7.33
C PRO A 84 -15.21 -3.47 -8.84
N PRO A 85 -14.28 -4.01 -9.65
CA PRO A 85 -13.02 -4.67 -9.28
C PRO A 85 -11.83 -3.71 -9.02
N PHE A 86 -12.10 -2.41 -8.83
CA PHE A 86 -11.10 -1.36 -8.73
C PHE A 86 -10.98 -0.80 -7.31
N VAL A 87 -9.76 -0.47 -6.90
CA VAL A 87 -9.52 0.41 -5.75
C VAL A 87 -8.49 1.47 -6.13
N GLN A 88 -8.84 2.72 -5.85
CA GLN A 88 -7.94 3.86 -5.97
C GLN A 88 -7.49 4.26 -4.56
N PHE A 89 -6.20 4.53 -4.39
CA PHE A 89 -5.64 5.02 -3.13
C PHE A 89 -4.36 5.81 -3.36
N ARG A 90 -3.96 6.59 -2.36
CA ARG A 90 -2.70 7.34 -2.39
C ARG A 90 -1.74 6.83 -1.34
N THR A 91 -0.46 6.89 -1.65
CA THR A 91 0.63 6.56 -0.75
C THR A 91 1.65 7.68 -0.71
N VAL A 92 2.48 7.67 0.33
CA VAL A 92 3.59 8.59 0.47
C VAL A 92 4.82 7.98 -0.22
N TRP A 93 5.47 8.77 -1.07
CA TRP A 93 6.74 8.51 -1.77
C TRP A 93 6.79 7.40 -2.81
N SER A 94 6.11 6.26 -2.62
CA SER A 94 6.24 5.12 -3.52
C SER A 94 4.96 4.30 -3.65
N VAL A 95 4.94 3.36 -4.60
CA VAL A 95 3.91 2.32 -4.71
C VAL A 95 4.16 1.26 -3.63
N PRO A 96 3.12 0.73 -2.96
CA PRO A 96 3.29 -0.27 -1.92
C PRO A 96 3.51 -1.68 -2.51
N LEU A 97 4.55 -1.85 -3.31
CA LEU A 97 4.83 -3.09 -4.07
C LEU A 97 4.88 -4.34 -3.17
N PRO A 98 5.56 -4.35 -2.01
CA PRO A 98 5.52 -5.48 -1.09
C PRO A 98 4.10 -5.91 -0.67
N VAL A 99 3.20 -4.96 -0.42
CA VAL A 99 1.81 -5.23 -0.04
C VAL A 99 1.06 -5.87 -1.20
N LEU A 100 1.23 -5.34 -2.42
CA LEU A 100 0.58 -5.87 -3.62
C LEU A 100 1.09 -7.27 -3.97
N LEU A 101 2.39 -7.53 -3.78
CA LEU A 101 2.97 -8.85 -3.98
C LEU A 101 2.46 -9.85 -2.93
N ALA A 102 2.46 -9.49 -1.65
CA ALA A 102 1.92 -10.33 -0.59
C ALA A 102 0.43 -10.65 -0.79
N ALA A 103 -0.35 -9.67 -1.26
CA ALA A 103 -1.73 -9.89 -1.67
C ALA A 103 -1.85 -10.90 -2.83
N SER A 104 -0.98 -10.80 -3.84
CA SER A 104 -0.98 -11.74 -4.97
C SER A 104 -0.58 -13.16 -4.58
N GLU A 105 0.31 -13.32 -3.60
CA GLU A 105 0.69 -14.63 -3.06
C GLU A 105 -0.44 -15.27 -2.25
N GLN A 106 -1.21 -14.46 -1.51
CA GLN A 106 -2.37 -14.91 -0.74
C GLN A 106 -3.59 -15.25 -1.62
N PHE A 107 -3.69 -14.63 -2.79
CA PHE A 107 -4.77 -14.85 -3.77
C PHE A 107 -4.20 -15.26 -5.14
N PRO A 108 -3.61 -16.46 -5.27
CA PRO A 108 -2.88 -16.87 -6.46
C PRO A 108 -3.75 -17.10 -7.71
N ASP A 109 -5.08 -17.12 -7.56
CA ASP A 109 -6.05 -17.21 -8.66
C ASP A 109 -6.50 -15.84 -9.19
N LEU A 110 -6.10 -14.76 -8.52
CA LEU A 110 -6.39 -13.38 -8.92
C LEU A 110 -5.23 -12.78 -9.73
N LYS A 111 -5.58 -11.93 -10.68
CA LYS A 111 -4.63 -11.09 -11.42
C LYS A 111 -4.69 -9.66 -10.93
N PHE A 112 -3.53 -9.09 -10.65
CA PHE A 112 -3.37 -7.76 -10.11
C PHE A 112 -2.69 -6.88 -11.16
N THR A 113 -3.31 -5.74 -11.48
CA THR A 113 -2.69 -4.68 -12.27
C THR A 113 -2.73 -3.40 -11.46
N ASN A 114 -1.56 -2.86 -11.11
CA ASN A 114 -1.46 -1.55 -10.48
C ASN A 114 -0.86 -0.54 -11.45
N GLU A 115 -1.62 0.51 -11.72
CA GLU A 115 -1.15 1.69 -12.44
C GLU A 115 -0.96 2.83 -11.45
N TRP A 116 0.06 3.66 -11.66
CA TRP A 116 0.28 4.79 -10.76
C TRP A 116 0.80 6.04 -11.44
N ILE A 117 0.53 7.17 -10.77
CA ILE A 117 0.93 8.52 -11.15
C ILE A 117 1.69 9.15 -9.98
N GLU A 118 2.90 9.61 -10.24
CA GLU A 118 3.74 10.31 -9.26
C GLU A 118 3.59 11.83 -9.45
N GLU A 119 3.17 12.57 -8.41
CA GLU A 119 2.87 14.01 -8.52
C GLU A 119 4.07 14.83 -9.02
N THR A 120 5.30 14.43 -8.69
CA THR A 120 6.51 15.13 -9.12
C THR A 120 6.71 15.08 -10.64
N PHE A 121 6.20 14.06 -11.33
CA PHE A 121 6.25 13.95 -12.80
C PHE A 121 5.21 14.83 -13.49
N LEU A 122 4.05 15.06 -12.87
CA LEU A 122 3.02 15.97 -13.40
C LEU A 122 3.52 17.41 -13.59
N ARG A 123 4.49 17.84 -12.79
CA ARG A 123 5.01 19.22 -12.83
C ARG A 123 6.06 19.48 -13.89
N ARG A 124 6.60 18.44 -14.54
CA ARG A 124 7.76 18.59 -15.43
C ARG A 124 7.49 18.32 -16.90
N GLU A 125 6.60 17.42 -17.28
CA GLU A 125 6.22 17.16 -18.69
C GLU A 125 5.27 15.95 -18.71
N GLY A 126 4.00 16.10 -19.10
CA GLY A 126 3.07 14.97 -19.36
C GLY A 126 2.77 14.01 -18.19
N SER A 127 1.55 13.49 -18.11
CA SER A 127 1.26 12.41 -17.15
C SER A 127 1.87 11.10 -17.64
N PHE A 128 2.97 10.65 -17.04
CA PHE A 128 3.52 9.32 -17.28
C PHE A 128 2.82 8.29 -16.39
N TYR A 129 2.20 7.29 -17.02
CA TYR A 129 1.68 6.11 -16.32
C TYR A 129 2.76 5.07 -16.20
N ARG A 130 2.96 4.55 -14.99
CA ARG A 130 3.72 3.32 -14.78
C ARG A 130 2.73 2.22 -14.41
N MET A 131 2.98 1.01 -14.90
CA MET A 131 2.12 -0.15 -14.71
C MET A 131 2.96 -1.33 -14.28
N VAL A 132 2.43 -2.12 -13.35
CA VAL A 132 2.97 -3.42 -12.98
C VAL A 132 1.86 -4.45 -12.91
N ARG A 133 2.16 -5.69 -13.31
CA ARG A 133 1.20 -6.80 -13.34
C ARG A 133 1.78 -8.01 -12.61
N PHE A 134 0.94 -8.64 -11.80
CA PHE A 134 1.26 -9.83 -11.02
C PHE A 134 0.08 -10.81 -11.09
N GLY A 135 0.34 -12.11 -10.99
CA GLY A 135 -0.67 -13.17 -11.15
C GLY A 135 -0.50 -13.98 -12.42
#